data_AF-A0AAW0BJM0-F1
#
_entry.id   AF-A0AAW0BJM0-F1
#
_cell.length_a   1.000
_cell.length_b   1.000
_cell.length_c   1.000
_cell.angle_alpha   90.00
_cell.angle_beta   90.00
_cell.angle_gamma   90.00
#
_symmetry.space_group_name_H-M   'P 1'
#
loop_
_entity.id
_entity.type
_entity.pdbx_description
1 polymer ?
#
loop_
_entity_poly.entity_id
_entity_poly.type
_entity_poly.pdbx_seq_one_letter_code
_entity_poly.pdbx_strand_id
1 'polypeptide(L)' 'MFAKYIALFAAFVTVANAQSCVFDCGNQAARDSGCSSVYDRVCVCASDRFKTEGEQCLADRCSPDDQRAGAAMFHELCD' A
#
# COMPACT_ATOMS: atom_id res chain seq x y z
N MET A 1 -30.74 12.38 18.75
CA MET A 1 -29.35 12.84 18.53
C MET A 1 -28.37 11.65 18.44
N PHE A 2 -28.59 10.69 17.53
CA PHE A 2 -27.71 9.50 17.40
C PHE A 2 -27.10 9.32 15.99
N ALA A 3 -27.58 10.06 14.99
CA ALA A 3 -27.11 9.96 13.61
C ALA A 3 -25.67 10.49 13.39
N LYS A 4 -25.14 11.30 14.31
CA LYS A 4 -23.79 11.87 14.18
C LYS A 4 -22.65 10.88 14.44
N TYR A 5 -22.94 9.77 15.14
CA TYR A 5 -21.92 8.77 15.48
C TYR A 5 -21.80 7.64 14.45
N ILE A 6 -22.80 7.48 13.57
CA ILE A 6 -22.79 6.44 12.53
C ILE A 6 -21.74 6.75 11.44
N ALA A 7 -21.50 8.04 11.15
CA ALA A 7 -20.50 8.46 10.17
C ALA A 7 -19.05 8.17 10.60
N LEU A 8 -18.78 8.05 11.90
CA LEU A 8 -17.42 7.81 12.42
C LEU A 8 -17.00 6.34 12.29
N PHE A 9 -17.95 5.39 12.29
CA PHE A 9 -17.65 3.97 12.09
C PHE A 9 -17.35 3.64 10.62
N ALA A 10 -18.02 4.31 9.67
CA ALA A 10 -17.77 4.10 8.24
C ALA A 10 -16.35 4.52 7.82
N ALA A 11 -15.80 5.58 8.43
CA ALA A 11 -14.44 6.05 8.15
C ALA A 11 -13.34 5.12 8.69
N PHE A 12 -13.63 4.33 9.73
CA PHE A 12 -12.65 3.40 10.30
C PHE A 12 -12.45 2.15 9.42
N VAL A 13 -13.52 1.67 8.78
CA VAL A 13 -13.45 0.49 7.89
C VAL A 13 -12.70 0.80 6.60
N THR A 14 -12.80 2.04 6.11
CA THR A 14 -12.06 2.48 4.91
C THR A 14 -10.56 2.64 5.18
N VAL A 15 -10.16 3.14 6.35
CA VAL A 15 -8.73 3.30 6.70
C VAL A 15 -8.04 1.96 7.01
N ALA A 16 -8.74 1.02 7.65
CA ALA A 16 -8.19 -0.32 7.88
C ALA A 16 -7.98 -1.08 6.55
N ASN A 17 -8.92 -0.94 5.59
CA ASN A 17 -8.77 -1.52 4.25
C ASN A 17 -7.68 -0.83 3.41
N ALA A 18 -7.55 0.48 3.55
CA ALA A 18 -6.51 1.27 2.90
C ALA A 18 -5.10 0.77 3.26
N GLN A 19 -4.86 0.61 4.56
CA GLN A 19 -3.59 0.09 5.10
C GLN A 19 -3.32 -1.33 4.66
N SER A 20 -4.35 -2.19 4.59
CA SER A 20 -4.18 -3.56 4.08
C SER A 20 -3.87 -3.58 2.58
N CYS A 21 -4.50 -2.73 1.76
CA CYS A 21 -4.30 -2.78 0.31
C CYS A 21 -2.88 -2.38 -0.08
N VAL A 22 -2.39 -1.26 0.46
CA VAL A 22 -1.02 -0.78 0.19
C VAL A 22 0.01 -1.80 0.67
N PHE A 23 -0.21 -2.39 1.85
CA PHE A 23 0.69 -3.39 2.42
C PHE A 23 0.70 -4.70 1.64
N ASP A 24 -0.46 -5.17 1.18
CA ASP A 24 -0.58 -6.36 0.35
C ASP A 24 0.10 -6.15 -1.00
N CYS A 25 -0.12 -4.99 -1.63
CA CYS A 25 0.55 -4.63 -2.88
C CYS A 25 2.07 -4.54 -2.71
N GLY A 26 2.55 -3.94 -1.63
CA GLY A 26 3.99 -3.92 -1.32
C GLY A 26 4.56 -5.32 -1.14
N ASN A 27 3.88 -6.21 -0.40
CA ASN A 27 4.38 -7.57 -0.21
C ASN A 27 4.32 -8.41 -1.48
N GLN A 28 3.30 -8.22 -2.31
CA GLN A 28 3.22 -8.90 -3.60
C GLN A 28 4.35 -8.43 -4.53
N ALA A 29 4.52 -7.11 -4.69
CA ALA A 29 5.60 -6.54 -5.50
C ALA A 29 6.99 -6.96 -5.02
N ALA A 30 7.18 -7.08 -3.70
CA ALA A 30 8.41 -7.61 -3.12
C ALA A 30 8.64 -9.07 -3.55
N ARG A 31 7.64 -9.94 -3.44
CA ARG A 31 7.75 -11.35 -3.87
C ARG A 31 7.99 -11.47 -5.38
N ASP A 32 7.31 -10.67 -6.19
CA ASP A 32 7.46 -10.67 -7.65
C ASP A 32 8.84 -10.13 -8.09
N SER A 33 9.48 -9.35 -7.23
CA SER A 33 10.87 -8.89 -7.34
C SER A 33 11.91 -9.86 -6.78
N GLY A 34 11.48 -10.99 -6.20
CA GLY A 34 12.38 -11.96 -5.55
C GLY A 34 12.80 -11.61 -4.11
N CYS A 35 12.20 -10.57 -3.53
CA CYS A 35 12.43 -10.16 -2.15
C CYS A 35 11.54 -10.93 -1.17
N SER A 36 11.99 -11.04 0.08
CA SER A 36 11.27 -11.81 1.10
C SER A 36 9.95 -11.15 1.53
N SER A 37 9.95 -9.82 1.62
CA SER A 37 8.78 -9.00 1.97
C SER A 37 9.04 -7.53 1.65
N VAL A 38 8.02 -6.69 1.80
CA VAL A 38 8.17 -5.22 1.70
C VAL A 38 9.15 -4.64 2.74
N TYR A 39 9.44 -5.37 3.82
CA TYR A 39 10.39 -4.94 4.84
C TYR A 39 11.85 -5.29 4.51
N ASP A 40 12.09 -6.05 3.45
CA ASP A 40 13.42 -6.38 2.93
C ASP A 40 13.99 -5.18 2.17
N ARG A 41 14.23 -4.08 2.88
CA ARG A 41 14.60 -2.78 2.29
C ARG A 41 15.80 -2.88 1.37
N VAL A 42 16.80 -3.68 1.74
CA VAL A 42 17.99 -3.88 0.90
C VAL A 42 17.62 -4.49 -0.45
N CYS A 43 16.73 -5.49 -0.47
CA CYS A 43 16.30 -6.12 -1.70
C CYS A 43 15.34 -5.24 -2.51
N VAL A 44 14.28 -4.71 -1.87
CA VAL A 44 13.24 -3.96 -2.59
C VAL A 44 13.79 -2.67 -3.19
N CYS A 45 14.73 -1.99 -2.50
CA CYS A 45 15.36 -0.78 -3.01
C CYS A 45 16.46 -1.05 -4.05
N ALA A 46 16.95 -2.29 -4.14
CA ALA A 46 17.84 -2.72 -5.22
C ALA A 46 17.06 -3.25 -6.45
N SER A 47 15.74 -3.40 -6.34
CA SER A 47 14.87 -3.90 -7.40
C SER A 47 14.10 -2.77 -8.06
N ASP A 48 14.48 -2.42 -9.29
CA ASP A 48 13.69 -1.50 -10.13
C ASP A 48 12.26 -2.00 -10.38
N ARG A 49 12.07 -3.33 -10.28
CA ARG A 49 10.77 -3.99 -10.51
C ARG A 49 9.80 -3.77 -9.36
N PHE A 50 10.30 -3.62 -8.12
CA PHE A 50 9.45 -3.50 -6.94
C PHE A 50 8.50 -2.30 -7.05
N LYS A 51 9.04 -1.15 -7.47
CA LYS A 51 8.25 0.07 -7.59
C LYS A 51 7.19 -0.04 -8.67
N THR A 52 7.56 -0.55 -9.86
CA THR A 52 6.61 -0.69 -10.98
C THR A 52 5.48 -1.68 -10.66
N GLU A 53 5.81 -2.86 -10.14
CA GLU A 53 4.78 -3.87 -9.78
C GLU A 53 3.92 -3.38 -8.61
N GLY A 54 4.52 -2.66 -7.64
CA GLY A 54 3.81 -2.05 -6.53
C GLY A 54 2.80 -1.00 -6.98
N GLU A 55 3.23 -0.05 -7.81
CA GLU A 55 2.36 1.00 -8.37
C GLU A 55 1.25 0.41 -9.24
N GLN A 56 1.55 -0.62 -10.03
CA GLN A 56 0.55 -1.30 -10.84
C GLN A 56 -0.50 -2.02 -9.99
N CYS A 57 -0.06 -2.72 -8.93
CA CYS A 57 -0.99 -3.33 -7.98
C CYS A 57 -1.90 -2.30 -7.30
N LEU A 58 -1.34 -1.15 -6.88
CA LEU A 58 -2.11 -0.07 -6.27
C LEU A 58 -3.19 0.44 -7.24
N ALA A 59 -2.83 0.66 -8.51
CA ALA A 59 -3.75 1.13 -9.55
C ALA A 59 -4.91 0.16 -9.79
N ASP A 60 -4.63 -1.14 -9.77
CA ASP A 60 -5.61 -2.19 -10.06
C ASP A 60 -6.55 -2.50 -8.88
N ARG A 61 -6.05 -2.35 -7.64
CA ARG A 61 -6.71 -2.94 -6.45
C ARG A 61 -7.07 -1.95 -5.36
N CYS A 62 -6.38 -0.82 -5.27
CA CYS A 62 -6.53 0.11 -4.15
C CYS A 62 -7.34 1.36 -4.52
N SER A 63 -7.90 2.03 -3.51
CA SER A 63 -8.65 3.25 -3.74
C SER A 63 -7.73 4.39 -4.23
N PRO A 64 -8.26 5.46 -4.85
CA PRO A 64 -7.43 6.59 -5.29
C PRO A 64 -6.64 7.28 -4.16
N ASP A 65 -7.15 7.24 -2.92
CA ASP A 65 -6.43 7.76 -1.76
C ASP A 65 -5.25 6.87 -1.39
N ASP A 66 -5.44 5.55 -1.46
CA ASP A 66 -4.40 4.54 -1.18
C ASP A 66 -3.33 4.50 -2.25
N GLN A 67 -3.68 4.74 -3.51
CA GLN A 67 -2.71 4.84 -4.60
C GLN A 67 -1.70 5.96 -4.32
N ARG A 68 -2.18 7.13 -3.87
CA ARG A 68 -1.32 8.27 -3.54
C ARG A 68 -0.46 7.99 -2.31
N ALA A 69 -1.07 7.46 -1.25
CA ALA A 69 -0.36 7.13 -0.02
C ALA A 69 0.68 6.01 -0.22
N GLY A 70 0.31 4.97 -0.98
CA GLY A 70 1.18 3.83 -1.27
C GLY A 70 2.35 4.18 -2.18
N ALA A 71 2.14 4.99 -3.22
CA ALA A 71 3.22 5.46 -4.08
C ALA A 71 4.24 6.31 -3.30
N ALA A 72 3.76 7.19 -2.41
CA ALA A 72 4.62 7.95 -1.50
C ALA A 72 5.38 7.01 -0.55
N MET A 73 4.70 6.05 0.06
CA MET A 73 5.33 5.07 0.96
C MET A 73 6.42 4.25 0.27
N PHE A 74 6.20 3.77 -0.96
CA PHE A 74 7.21 3.02 -1.70
C PHE A 74 8.44 3.86 -2.04
N HIS A 75 8.27 5.17 -2.24
CA HIS A 75 9.39 6.09 -2.41
C HIS A 75 10.16 6.29 -1.09
N GLU A 76 9.45 6.62 -0.01
CA GLU A 76 10.03 6.84 1.33
C GLU A 76 10.72 5.59 1.89
N LEU A 77 10.35 4.40 1.45
CA LEU A 77 10.98 3.14 1.88
C LEU A 77 12.46 3.06 1.50
N CYS A 78 12.85 3.75 0.43
CA CYS A 78 14.15 3.65 -0.22
C CYS A 78 14.96 4.95 -0.26
N ASP A 79 14.44 6.02 0.34
CA ASP A 79 15.16 7.28 0.58
C ASP A 79 16.04 7.16 1.83
#